data_AF-A0A3R6UT22-F1
#
_entry.id   AF-A0A3R6UT22-F1
#
_cell.length_a   1.000
_cell.length_b   1.000
_cell.length_c   1.000
_cell.angle_alpha   90.00
_cell.angle_beta   90.00
_cell.angle_gamma   90.00
#
_symmetry.space_group_name_H-M   'P 1'
#
loop_
_entity.id
_entity.type
_entity.pdbx_description
1 polymer ?
#
loop_
_entity_poly.entity_id
_entity_poly.type
_entity_poly.pdbx_seq_one_letter_code
_entity_poly.pdbx_strand_id
1 'polypeptide(L)'
;MTKTIFEEMGGTYRQVGDYLLPNITVPAEEEIEPIGLWGKRHARHLKEHYKVLYMNLLTSGKLHSYLAEVDKQAEDMFLRLVKEYADRQDVTEQLKKDNPYEWIGRMNNIQACVREVVGTELIYT
;
A
#
# COMPACT_ATOMS: atom_id res chain seq x y z
N MET A 1 20.27 -31.97 32.62
CA MET A 1 20.32 -30.51 32.43
C MET A 1 18.88 -30.02 32.43
N THR A 2 18.59 -28.96 33.16
CA THR A 2 17.27 -28.34 33.18
C THR A 2 17.04 -27.65 31.84
N LYS A 3 15.90 -27.90 31.20
CA LYS A 3 15.53 -27.18 29.97
C LYS A 3 15.38 -25.69 30.28
N THR A 4 15.76 -24.85 29.34
CA THR A 4 15.49 -23.42 29.41
C THR A 4 14.01 -23.14 29.14
N ILE A 5 13.50 -22.01 29.61
CA ILE A 5 12.13 -21.55 29.34
C ILE A 5 11.84 -21.50 27.83
N PHE A 6 12.84 -21.14 27.01
CA PHE A 6 12.71 -21.10 25.56
C PHE A 6 12.52 -22.49 24.94
N GLU A 7 13.25 -23.50 25.42
CA GLU A 7 13.08 -24.90 24.98
C GLU A 7 11.74 -25.50 25.45
N GLU A 8 11.25 -25.10 26.61
CA GLU A 8 9.91 -25.48 27.09
C GLU A 8 8.80 -24.91 26.21
N MET A 9 9.01 -23.73 25.62
CA MET A 9 8.12 -23.10 24.64
C MET A 9 8.28 -23.64 23.21
N GLY A 10 9.12 -24.68 23.01
CA GLY A 10 9.35 -25.29 21.69
C GLY A 10 10.44 -24.60 20.84
N GLY A 11 11.17 -23.64 21.41
CA GLY A 11 12.32 -23.02 20.78
C GLY A 11 13.52 -23.96 20.68
N THR A 12 14.38 -23.75 19.68
CA THR A 12 15.61 -24.53 19.48
C THR A 12 16.83 -23.63 19.42
N TYR A 13 18.02 -24.14 19.76
CA TYR A 13 19.27 -23.41 19.68
C TYR A 13 20.17 -23.96 18.56
N ARG A 14 21.01 -23.09 18.00
CA ARG A 14 22.15 -23.48 17.15
C ARG A 14 23.46 -23.07 17.81
N GLN A 15 24.47 -23.92 17.71
CA GLN A 15 25.81 -23.61 18.21
C GLN A 15 26.56 -22.75 17.19
N VAL A 16 27.08 -21.61 17.64
CA VAL A 16 27.94 -20.71 16.86
C VAL A 16 29.19 -20.42 17.70
N GLY A 17 30.27 -21.14 17.39
CA GLY A 17 31.47 -21.15 18.22
C GLY A 17 31.17 -21.68 19.62
N ASP A 18 31.48 -20.87 20.63
CA ASP A 18 31.28 -21.19 22.05
C ASP A 18 29.88 -20.79 22.57
N TYR A 19 29.01 -20.24 21.71
CA TYR A 19 27.69 -19.72 22.10
C TYR A 19 26.54 -20.57 21.52
N LEU A 20 25.46 -20.71 22.30
CA LEU A 20 24.17 -21.21 21.84
C LEU A 20 23.26 -20.02 21.50
N LEU A 21 22.96 -19.84 20.21
CA LEU A 21 22.06 -18.79 19.74
C LEU A 21 20.66 -19.37 19.50
N PRO A 22 19.59 -18.72 19.97
CA PRO A 22 18.23 -19.18 19.73
C PRO A 22 17.89 -19.08 18.24
N ASN A 23 17.26 -20.12 17.70
CA ASN A 23 16.72 -20.16 16.34
C ASN A 23 15.42 -19.35 16.31
N ILE A 24 15.57 -18.03 16.28
CA ILE A 24 14.46 -17.10 16.11
C ILE A 24 14.33 -16.84 14.61
N THR A 25 13.26 -17.33 14.02
CA THR A 25 12.85 -16.99 12.66
C THR A 25 11.65 -16.07 12.74
N VAL A 26 11.69 -14.97 12.01
CA VAL A 26 10.45 -14.27 11.66
C VAL A 26 9.69 -15.22 10.73
N PRO A 27 8.37 -15.43 10.91
CA PRO A 27 7.58 -16.10 9.89
C PRO A 27 7.93 -15.48 8.54
N ALA A 28 8.21 -16.31 7.53
CA ALA A 28 8.38 -15.78 6.19
C ALA A 28 7.12 -14.95 5.90
N GLU A 29 7.29 -13.64 5.73
CA GLU A 29 6.19 -12.81 5.29
C GLU A 29 5.72 -13.44 3.96
N GLU A 30 4.44 -13.81 3.90
CA GLU A 30 3.79 -14.24 2.65
C GLU A 30 4.20 -13.25 1.56
N GLU A 31 4.54 -13.73 0.35
CA GLU A 31 5.05 -12.91 -0.75
C GLU A 31 4.38 -11.53 -0.77
N ILE A 32 5.11 -10.56 -0.23
CA ILE A 32 4.56 -9.25 0.06
C ILE A 32 4.38 -8.54 -1.28
N GLU A 33 3.14 -8.45 -1.75
CA GLU A 33 2.84 -7.64 -2.92
C GLU A 33 3.34 -6.21 -2.67
N PRO A 34 4.08 -5.62 -3.62
CA PRO A 34 4.66 -4.30 -3.41
C PRO A 34 3.56 -3.24 -3.30
N ILE A 35 3.56 -2.47 -2.20
CA ILE A 35 2.64 -1.34 -2.03
C ILE A 35 2.91 -0.27 -3.11
N GLY A 36 1.84 0.06 -3.84
CA GLY A 36 1.84 1.11 -4.84
C GLY A 36 1.92 2.52 -4.28
N LEU A 37 1.63 3.50 -5.14
CA LEU A 37 1.76 4.92 -4.81
C LEU A 37 0.75 5.35 -3.75
N TRP A 38 -0.47 4.83 -3.81
CA TRP A 38 -1.59 5.24 -2.96
C TRP A 38 -1.38 4.76 -1.53
N GLY A 39 -1.04 3.48 -1.36
CA GLY A 39 -0.72 2.92 -0.04
C GLY A 39 0.48 3.61 0.61
N LYS A 40 1.51 3.98 -0.16
CA LYS A 40 2.64 4.77 0.37
C LYS A 40 2.23 6.16 0.84
N ARG A 41 1.35 6.84 0.10
CA ARG A 41 0.81 8.15 0.50
C ARG A 41 -0.03 8.04 1.77
N HIS A 42 -0.89 7.03 1.85
CA HIS A 42 -1.73 6.78 3.02
C HIS A 42 -0.89 6.40 4.24
N ALA A 43 0.14 5.57 4.07
CA ALA A 43 1.08 5.23 5.14
C ALA A 43 1.77 6.47 5.73
N ARG A 44 2.20 7.40 4.87
CA ARG A 44 2.77 8.68 5.32
C ARG A 44 1.72 9.51 6.09
N HIS A 45 0.50 9.61 5.57
CA HIS A 45 -0.58 10.33 6.23
C HIS A 45 -0.89 9.77 7.62
N LEU A 46 -1.04 8.45 7.75
CA LEU A 46 -1.25 7.77 9.03
C LEU A 46 -0.10 8.04 10.00
N LYS A 47 1.15 8.02 9.53
CA LYS A 47 2.31 8.29 10.38
C LYS A 47 2.37 9.73 10.88
N GLU A 48 1.91 10.68 10.07
CA GLU A 48 1.93 12.11 10.40
C GLU A 48 0.75 12.51 11.30
N HIS A 49 -0.46 12.05 10.97
CA HIS A 49 -1.71 12.51 11.57
C HIS A 49 -2.37 11.49 12.52
N TYR A 50 -2.16 10.19 12.31
CA TYR A 50 -2.82 9.11 13.06
C TYR A 50 -1.84 8.10 13.66
N LYS A 51 -0.84 8.61 14.39
CA LYS A 51 0.27 7.82 14.94
C LYS A 51 -0.17 6.60 15.76
N VAL A 52 -1.24 6.72 16.53
CA VAL A 52 -1.76 5.61 17.36
C VAL A 52 -2.25 4.46 16.47
N LEU A 53 -3.04 4.76 15.44
CA LEU A 53 -3.52 3.76 14.49
C LEU A 53 -2.35 3.12 13.72
N TYR A 54 -1.42 3.94 13.24
CA TYR A 54 -0.22 3.45 12.55
C TYR A 54 0.58 2.47 13.41
N MET A 55 0.84 2.81 14.67
CA MET A 55 1.60 1.96 15.59
C MET A 55 0.85 0.69 15.97
N ASN A 56 -0.47 0.76 16.14
CA ASN A 56 -1.28 -0.42 16.40
C ASN A 56 -1.22 -1.41 15.23
N LEU A 57 -1.36 -0.92 13.99
CA LEU A 57 -1.26 -1.75 12.78
C LEU A 57 0.15 -2.35 12.61
N LEU A 58 1.19 -1.56 12.89
CA LEU A 58 2.57 -2.00 12.79
C LEU A 58 2.88 -3.11 13.81
N THR A 59 2.56 -2.88 15.08
CA THR A 59 2.81 -3.84 16.17
C THR A 59 1.95 -5.09 16.05
N SER A 60 0.76 -4.99 15.46
CA SER A 60 -0.08 -6.17 15.18
C SER A 60 0.34 -6.94 13.93
N GLY A 61 1.34 -6.47 13.16
CA GLY A 61 1.76 -7.10 11.90
C GLY A 61 0.74 -6.97 10.75
N LYS A 62 -0.24 -6.06 10.87
CA LYS A 62 -1.35 -5.89 9.89
C LYS A 62 -1.19 -4.67 9.00
N LEU A 63 -0.16 -3.85 9.23
CA LEU A 63 0.06 -2.62 8.47
C LEU A 63 0.19 -2.90 6.97
N HIS A 64 0.91 -3.96 6.59
CA HIS A 64 1.14 -4.25 5.18
C HIS A 64 -0.16 -4.59 4.43
N SER A 65 -0.92 -5.57 4.92
CA SER A 65 -2.18 -5.98 4.29
C SER A 65 -3.20 -4.85 4.24
N TYR A 66 -3.28 -4.04 5.30
CA TYR A 66 -4.13 -2.86 5.33
C TYR A 66 -3.75 -1.85 4.23
N LEU A 67 -2.46 -1.52 4.09
CA LEU A 67 -2.00 -0.57 3.08
C LEU A 67 -2.16 -1.11 1.65
N ALA A 68 -1.98 -2.42 1.43
CA ALA A 68 -2.21 -3.05 0.14
C ALA A 68 -3.69 -3.00 -0.26
N GLU A 69 -4.60 -3.20 0.70
CA GLU A 69 -6.04 -3.09 0.45
C GLU A 69 -6.43 -1.65 0.07
N VAL A 70 -5.96 -0.65 0.82
CA VAL A 70 -6.19 0.78 0.50
C VAL A 70 -5.60 1.15 -0.86
N ASP A 71 -4.40 0.66 -1.19
CA ASP A 71 -3.76 0.92 -2.48
C ASP A 71 -4.59 0.39 -3.64
N LYS A 72 -5.09 -0.85 -3.51
CA LYS A 72 -5.96 -1.47 -4.51
C LYS A 72 -7.28 -0.71 -4.66
N GLN A 73 -7.94 -0.37 -3.55
CA GLN A 73 -9.20 0.39 -3.59
C GLN A 73 -9.02 1.76 -4.26
N ALA A 74 -7.91 2.44 -3.97
CA ALA A 74 -7.59 3.73 -4.56
C ALA A 74 -7.29 3.62 -6.06
N GLU A 75 -6.55 2.60 -6.49
CA GLU A 75 -6.26 2.36 -7.90
C GLU A 75 -7.53 1.99 -8.69
N ASP A 76 -8.35 1.09 -8.17
CA ASP A 76 -9.63 0.71 -8.77
C ASP A 76 -10.56 1.93 -8.92
N MET A 77 -10.62 2.79 -7.88
CA MET A 77 -11.40 4.03 -7.94
C MET A 77 -10.83 5.02 -8.95
N PHE A 78 -9.50 5.18 -8.99
CA PHE A 78 -8.82 6.06 -9.94
C PHE A 78 -9.13 5.67 -11.38
N LEU A 79 -8.91 4.40 -11.74
CA LEU A 79 -9.13 3.89 -13.09
C LEU A 79 -10.60 4.03 -13.51
N ARG A 80 -11.53 3.70 -12.62
CA ARG A 80 -12.97 3.85 -12.87
C ARG A 80 -13.35 5.31 -13.13
N LEU A 81 -12.94 6.22 -12.25
CA LEU A 81 -13.29 7.64 -12.37
C LEU A 81 -12.63 8.31 -13.58
N VAL A 82 -11.37 7.98 -13.92
CA VAL A 82 -10.73 8.50 -15.13
C VAL A 82 -11.53 8.11 -16.37
N LYS A 83 -11.99 6.86 -16.45
CA LYS A 83 -12.83 6.39 -17.56
C LYS A 83 -14.16 7.15 -17.60
N GLU A 84 -14.88 7.23 -16.48
CA GLU A 84 -16.16 7.96 -16.43
C GLU A 84 -16.02 9.44 -16.82
N TYR A 85 -14.94 10.10 -16.41
CA TYR A 85 -14.72 11.52 -16.73
C TYR A 85 -14.30 11.70 -18.19
N ALA A 86 -13.50 10.79 -18.74
CA ALA A 86 -13.15 10.80 -20.16
C ALA A 86 -14.38 10.63 -21.04
N ASP A 87 -15.28 9.70 -20.67
CA ASP A 87 -16.55 9.46 -21.37
C ASP A 87 -17.48 10.68 -21.28
N ARG A 88 -17.56 11.35 -20.12
CA ARG A 88 -18.38 12.56 -19.92
C ARG A 88 -17.86 13.80 -20.64
N GLN A 89 -16.56 13.88 -20.92
CA GLN A 89 -15.90 15.04 -21.56
C GLN A 89 -15.54 14.79 -23.04
N ASP A 90 -16.07 13.70 -23.62
CA ASP A 90 -15.83 13.28 -25.00
C ASP A 90 -14.33 13.15 -25.36
N VAL A 91 -13.50 12.73 -24.38
CA VAL A 91 -12.06 12.51 -24.57
C VAL A 91 -11.82 11.15 -25.21
N THR A 92 -12.10 11.07 -26.51
CA THR A 92 -12.09 9.82 -27.28
C THR A 92 -10.77 9.56 -28.01
N GLU A 93 -10.59 8.33 -28.49
CA GLU A 93 -9.48 8.00 -29.39
C GLU A 93 -9.57 8.72 -30.75
N GLN A 94 -10.75 9.24 -31.13
CA GLN A 94 -10.88 10.09 -32.32
C GLN A 94 -10.30 11.47 -32.07
N LEU A 95 -10.61 12.09 -30.92
CA LEU A 95 -9.96 13.34 -30.49
C LEU A 95 -8.44 13.20 -30.45
N LYS A 96 -7.93 12.04 -30.01
CA LYS A 96 -6.49 11.75 -29.98
C LYS A 96 -5.84 11.71 -31.37
N LYS A 97 -6.56 11.24 -32.39
CA LYS A 97 -6.09 11.22 -33.78
C LYS A 97 -6.14 12.61 -34.41
N ASP A 98 -7.23 13.34 -34.17
CA ASP A 98 -7.48 14.62 -34.81
C ASP A 98 -6.67 15.76 -34.14
N ASN A 99 -6.57 15.74 -32.81
CA ASN A 99 -5.81 16.71 -32.01
C ASN A 99 -5.14 16.06 -30.78
N PRO A 100 -3.94 15.45 -30.96
CA PRO A 100 -3.26 14.73 -29.89
C PRO A 100 -2.86 15.63 -28.70
N TYR A 101 -2.50 16.89 -28.94
CA TYR A 101 -2.11 17.81 -27.86
C TYR A 101 -3.29 18.19 -26.97
N GLU A 102 -4.45 18.44 -27.57
CA GLU A 102 -5.68 18.70 -26.81
C GLU A 102 -6.13 17.47 -26.03
N TRP A 103 -6.05 16.28 -26.64
CA TRP A 103 -6.34 15.03 -25.94
C TRP A 103 -5.45 14.85 -24.70
N ILE A 104 -4.13 15.07 -24.84
CA ILE A 104 -3.19 15.00 -23.71
C ILE A 104 -3.57 16.02 -22.63
N GLY A 105 -3.88 17.26 -23.01
CA GLY A 105 -4.27 18.31 -22.08
C GLY A 105 -5.52 17.95 -21.27
N ARG A 106 -6.57 17.48 -21.94
CA ARG A 106 -7.83 17.07 -21.30
C ARG A 106 -7.63 15.83 -20.41
N MET A 107 -6.93 14.81 -20.91
CA MET A 107 -6.65 13.59 -20.13
C MET A 107 -5.84 13.90 -18.87
N ASN A 108 -4.83 14.77 -18.97
CA ASN A 108 -4.03 15.19 -17.81
C ASN A 108 -4.88 15.95 -16.78
N ASN A 109 -5.79 16.82 -17.23
CA ASN A 109 -6.71 17.54 -16.35
C ASN A 109 -7.65 16.57 -15.61
N ILE A 110 -8.23 15.61 -16.33
CA ILE A 110 -9.08 14.56 -15.75
C ILE A 110 -8.31 13.78 -14.69
N GLN A 111 -7.11 13.28 -15.02
CA GLN A 111 -6.30 12.54 -14.07
C GLN A 111 -5.94 13.38 -12.83
N ALA A 112 -5.67 14.68 -12.99
CA ALA A 112 -5.40 15.56 -11.85
C ALA A 112 -6.62 15.68 -10.93
N CYS A 113 -7.79 15.95 -11.48
CA CYS A 113 -9.04 16.04 -10.73
C CYS A 113 -9.38 14.72 -10.02
N VAL A 114 -9.28 13.59 -10.72
CA VAL A 114 -9.54 12.27 -10.12
C VAL A 114 -8.53 11.94 -9.01
N ARG A 115 -7.25 12.32 -9.17
CA ARG A 115 -6.27 12.14 -8.09
C ARG A 115 -6.63 12.92 -6.82
N GLU A 116 -7.23 14.11 -6.96
CA GLU A 116 -7.69 14.88 -5.80
C GLU A 116 -8.85 14.19 -5.11
N VAL A 117 -9.86 13.73 -5.86
CA VAL A 117 -11.02 12.98 -5.33
C VAL A 117 -10.56 11.72 -4.60
N VAL A 118 -9.68 10.93 -5.20
CA VAL A 118 -9.12 9.72 -4.56
C VAL A 118 -8.35 10.08 -3.30
N GLY A 119 -7.57 11.16 -3.35
CA GLY A 119 -6.85 11.69 -2.21
C GLY A 119 -7.76 11.99 -1.02
N THR A 120 -8.83 12.74 -1.26
CA THR A 120 -9.76 13.19 -0.21
C THR A 120 -10.63 12.08 0.35
N GLU A 121 -11.02 11.10 -0.46
CA GLU A 121 -11.94 10.04 -0.04
C GLU A 121 -11.24 8.88 0.66
N LEU A 122 -10.01 8.53 0.24
CA LEU A 122 -9.33 7.30 0.71
C LEU A 122 -7.95 7.52 1.33
N ILE A 123 -7.20 8.54 0.91
CA ILE A 123 -5.76 8.63 1.26
C ILE A 123 -5.52 9.53 2.47
N TYR A 124 -6.29 10.60 2.60
CA TYR A 124 -6.12 11.62 3.64
C TYR A 124 -7.26 11.64 4.66
N THR A 125 -7.91 10.48 4.83
CA THR A 125 -8.91 10.19 5.85
C THR A 125 -8.27 9.53 7.06
#